data_AF-V6KRB3-F1
#
_entry.id   AF-V6KRB3-F1
#
_cell.length_a   1.000
_cell.length_b   1.000
_cell.length_c   1.000
_cell.angle_alpha   90.00
_cell.angle_beta   90.00
_cell.angle_gamma   90.00
#
_symmetry.space_group_name_H-M   'P 1'
#
loop_
_entity.id
_entity.type
_entity.pdbx_description
1 polymer ?
#
loop_
_entity_poly.entity_id
_entity_poly.type
_entity_poly.pdbx_seq_one_letter_code
_entity_poly.pdbx_strand_id
1 'polypeptide(L)'
;MAGPAAAHEDPPTISQAFAGPRPGEAIGIDLLNYQPKPGVHLVAESPVFAHPIRMDDPAAKVDGLGVKAPIPMSAEPGSYPLVIKARGKVVARDTIRVRPPERPSVEVDDGRARRPGTRVNLFFDDLYPGENGDSFTARSPAFASPVRLTRGKDSWNNTRVFSALNVPLPFTLHDGTYAIWVTDGDGRRKARTRLEVRSARPGDDDYLGNAEGPAFFGKTGSPLRAQDKGFTAAAGTTMYVKWQDASPDPGEEERLTATSPAFQAPARLASDVIKGHEMDPPLFWGPARIKPGLKPGRYPVTVVSHRGRVTKNSYLTVTQGSAHDDGGLPTAVWAGASAGTLALGATAAVLLVRRRRRAPLS
;
A
#
# COMPACT_ATOMS: atom_id res chain seq x y z
N MET A 1 -37.43 46.99 30.10
CA MET A 1 -36.71 46.10 29.16
C MET A 1 -35.49 45.56 29.89
N ALA A 2 -35.54 44.29 30.29
CA ALA A 2 -34.40 43.61 30.90
C ALA A 2 -33.42 43.25 29.77
N GLY A 3 -32.16 43.69 29.87
CA GLY A 3 -31.12 43.29 28.94
C GLY A 3 -30.85 41.78 29.06
N PRO A 4 -30.40 41.11 27.98
CA PRO A 4 -30.10 39.69 28.03
C PRO A 4 -28.98 39.44 29.05
N ALA A 5 -29.20 38.46 29.93
CA ALA A 5 -28.20 37.94 30.84
C ALA A 5 -26.96 37.53 30.03
N ALA A 6 -25.78 37.97 30.45
CA ALA A 6 -24.51 37.55 29.88
C ALA A 6 -24.47 36.02 29.86
N ALA A 7 -24.24 35.43 28.68
CA ALA A 7 -23.93 34.01 28.58
C ALA A 7 -22.71 33.76 29.49
N HIS A 8 -22.89 32.92 30.51
CA HIS A 8 -21.79 32.45 31.32
C HIS A 8 -20.85 31.68 30.39
N GLU A 9 -19.72 32.28 30.01
CA GLU A 9 -18.64 31.53 29.40
C GLU A 9 -18.17 30.47 30.40
N ASP A 10 -18.12 29.22 29.97
CA ASP A 10 -17.64 28.10 30.79
C ASP A 10 -16.24 28.41 31.33
N PRO A 11 -15.91 27.98 32.56
CA PRO A 11 -14.58 28.21 33.12
C PRO A 11 -13.49 27.55 32.25
N PRO A 12 -12.25 28.07 32.25
CA PRO A 12 -11.14 27.44 31.55
C PRO A 12 -10.91 26.00 32.02
N THR A 13 -10.83 25.07 31.07
CA THR A 13 -10.64 23.63 31.34
C THR A 13 -9.46 23.07 30.56
N ILE A 14 -8.80 22.07 31.13
CA ILE A 14 -7.71 21.36 30.47
C ILE A 14 -8.30 20.19 29.67
N SER A 15 -7.89 20.06 28.42
CA SER A 15 -8.09 18.85 27.63
C SER A 15 -6.75 18.16 27.41
N GLN A 16 -6.72 16.83 27.50
CA GLN A 16 -5.52 16.03 27.36
C GLN A 16 -5.66 15.04 26.19
N ALA A 17 -4.83 15.19 25.16
CA ALA A 17 -4.69 14.18 24.11
C ALA A 17 -3.66 13.13 24.55
N PHE A 18 -3.94 11.85 24.29
CA PHE A 18 -3.13 10.72 24.77
C PHE A 18 -2.98 10.70 26.30
N ALA A 19 -4.08 10.97 27.03
CA ALA A 19 -4.11 10.86 28.48
C ALA A 19 -3.62 9.46 28.92
N GLY A 20 -2.67 9.42 29.84
CA GLY A 20 -1.96 8.18 30.18
C GLY A 20 -0.61 7.98 29.47
N PRO A 21 0.26 8.98 29.25
CA PRO A 21 1.56 8.72 28.63
C PRO A 21 2.39 7.73 29.47
N ARG A 22 3.20 6.91 28.81
CA ARG A 22 4.29 6.15 29.44
C ARG A 22 5.55 7.02 29.52
N PRO A 23 6.54 6.68 30.36
CA PRO A 23 7.83 7.36 30.36
C PRO A 23 8.45 7.38 28.96
N GLY A 24 8.87 8.56 28.49
CA GLY A 24 9.41 8.79 27.15
C GLY A 24 8.39 9.12 26.06
N GLU A 25 7.09 8.98 26.32
CA GLU A 25 6.05 9.48 25.42
C GLU A 25 5.85 10.99 25.61
N ALA A 26 4.96 11.57 24.79
CA ALA A 26 4.44 12.91 24.98
C ALA A 26 2.93 12.89 25.22
N ILE A 27 2.46 13.90 25.95
CA ILE A 27 1.04 14.20 26.16
C ILE A 27 0.66 15.50 25.47
N GLY A 28 -0.54 15.57 24.93
CA GLY A 28 -1.09 16.81 24.37
C GLY A 28 -1.85 17.54 25.45
N ILE A 29 -1.57 18.84 25.60
CA ILE A 29 -2.23 19.67 26.61
C ILE A 29 -2.82 20.88 25.92
N ASP A 30 -4.15 20.99 26.03
CA ASP A 30 -4.95 22.08 25.50
C ASP A 30 -5.65 22.82 26.64
N LEU A 31 -5.77 24.13 26.52
CA LEU A 31 -6.60 24.95 27.41
C LEU A 31 -7.84 25.42 26.64
N LEU A 32 -8.99 24.88 27.00
CA LEU A 32 -10.28 25.22 26.42
C LEU A 32 -10.93 26.38 27.19
N ASN A 33 -11.85 27.09 26.55
CA ASN A 33 -12.64 28.18 27.14
C ASN A 33 -11.80 29.30 27.79
N TYR A 34 -10.57 29.51 27.29
CA TYR A 34 -9.70 30.60 27.71
C TYR A 34 -9.50 31.57 26.56
N GLN A 35 -9.89 32.83 26.75
CA GLN A 35 -9.61 33.89 25.77
C GLN A 35 -8.15 34.37 25.92
N PRO A 36 -7.28 34.16 24.90
CA PRO A 36 -5.89 34.61 24.96
C PRO A 36 -5.80 36.12 25.09
N LYS A 37 -4.94 36.61 25.99
CA LYS A 37 -4.68 38.04 26.16
C LYS A 37 -3.36 38.41 25.46
N PRO A 38 -3.30 39.51 24.68
CA PRO A 38 -2.06 39.94 24.06
C PRO A 38 -0.91 40.08 25.07
N GLY A 39 0.26 39.54 24.73
CA GLY A 39 1.45 39.54 25.60
C GLY A 39 1.33 38.69 26.87
N VAL A 40 0.32 37.81 26.96
CA VAL A 40 0.19 36.82 28.04
C VAL A 40 0.62 35.46 27.54
N HIS A 41 1.62 34.91 28.23
CA HIS A 41 2.10 33.57 27.97
C HIS A 41 1.44 32.54 28.87
N LEU A 42 1.10 31.40 28.29
CA LEU A 42 0.56 30.24 28.98
C LEU A 42 1.68 29.26 29.29
N VAL A 43 1.72 28.79 30.54
CA VAL A 43 2.71 27.83 31.01
C VAL A 43 2.02 26.67 31.69
N ALA A 44 2.25 25.46 31.20
CA ALA A 44 1.86 24.23 31.87
C ALA A 44 2.99 23.77 32.82
N GLU A 45 2.64 23.53 34.07
CA GLU A 45 3.56 23.05 35.11
C GLU A 45 3.06 21.74 35.69
N SER A 46 3.95 20.77 35.80
CA SER A 46 3.72 19.51 36.52
C SER A 46 5.07 18.96 36.97
N PRO A 47 5.16 18.33 38.17
CA PRO A 47 6.41 17.69 38.63
C PRO A 47 6.92 16.57 37.71
N VAL A 48 6.06 16.04 36.83
CA VAL A 48 6.45 15.02 35.86
C VAL A 48 7.29 15.58 34.70
N PHE A 49 7.19 16.88 34.43
CA PHE A 49 7.97 17.49 33.35
C PHE A 49 9.39 17.80 33.82
N ALA A 50 10.35 17.67 32.91
CA ALA A 50 11.72 18.12 33.18
C ALA A 50 11.78 19.63 33.47
N HIS A 51 10.94 20.42 32.80
CA HIS A 51 10.82 21.86 32.96
C HIS A 51 9.37 22.30 32.66
N PRO A 52 8.93 23.48 33.14
CA PRO A 52 7.66 24.07 32.73
C PRO A 52 7.56 24.20 31.20
N ILE A 53 6.37 23.92 30.65
CA ILE A 53 6.12 23.88 29.20
C ILE A 53 5.39 25.15 28.79
N ARG A 54 5.97 25.92 27.86
CA ARG A 54 5.31 27.08 27.25
C ARG A 54 4.28 26.62 26.23
N MET A 55 3.07 27.16 26.29
CA MET A 55 1.96 26.82 25.38
C MET A 55 1.74 27.89 24.29
N ASP A 56 2.72 28.77 24.10
CA ASP A 56 2.62 29.96 23.24
C ASP A 56 2.81 29.67 21.74
N ASP A 57 3.21 28.44 21.39
CA ASP A 57 3.44 27.95 20.04
C ASP A 57 2.72 26.60 19.88
N PRO A 58 1.46 26.58 19.39
CA PRO A 58 0.70 25.35 19.25
C PRO A 58 1.44 24.43 18.26
N ALA A 59 1.58 23.15 18.61
CA ALA A 59 2.32 22.22 17.77
C ALA A 59 1.70 22.18 16.37
N ALA A 60 2.47 22.49 15.33
CA ALA A 60 1.98 22.39 13.95
C ALA A 60 1.40 20.97 13.75
N LYS A 61 0.10 20.88 13.46
CA LYS A 61 -0.74 19.67 13.32
C LYS A 61 -1.51 19.16 14.55
N VAL A 62 -1.77 19.99 15.57
CA VAL A 62 -2.95 19.76 16.42
C VAL A 62 -4.11 20.60 15.89
N ASP A 63 -5.32 20.02 15.81
CA ASP A 63 -6.55 20.75 15.50
C ASP A 63 -6.99 21.68 16.67
N GLY A 64 -6.17 21.79 17.72
CA GLY A 64 -6.35 22.62 18.90
C GLY A 64 -5.13 23.49 19.22
N LEU A 65 -5.29 24.44 20.16
CA LEU A 65 -4.26 25.38 20.64
C LEU A 65 -3.22 24.71 21.58
N GLY A 66 -2.88 23.46 21.32
CA GLY A 66 -2.26 22.56 22.29
C GLY A 66 -0.77 22.44 22.16
N VAL A 67 -0.11 22.19 23.29
CA VAL A 67 1.33 21.89 23.34
C VAL A 67 1.57 20.39 23.45
N LYS A 68 2.61 19.92 22.78
CA LYS A 68 3.18 18.58 22.99
C LYS A 68 4.18 18.63 24.15
N ALA A 69 3.82 18.05 25.29
CA ALA A 69 4.66 18.00 26.49
C ALA A 69 5.33 16.62 26.63
N PRO A 70 6.66 16.50 26.49
CA PRO A 70 7.35 15.24 26.66
C PRO A 70 7.41 14.81 28.13
N ILE A 71 7.16 13.52 28.37
CA ILE A 71 7.37 12.86 29.66
C ILE A 71 8.78 12.25 29.65
N PRO A 72 9.67 12.61 30.59
CA PRO A 72 11.01 12.03 30.66
C PRO A 72 10.98 10.51 30.79
N MET A 73 11.97 9.81 30.21
CA MET A 73 12.14 8.35 30.39
C MET A 73 12.32 7.93 31.85
N SER A 74 12.79 8.85 32.71
CA SER A 74 12.99 8.64 34.14
C SER A 74 11.74 8.92 34.98
N ALA A 75 10.62 9.34 34.38
CA ALA A 75 9.40 9.62 35.11
C ALA A 75 8.85 8.33 35.74
N GLU A 76 8.46 8.40 37.01
CA GLU A 76 7.85 7.27 37.69
C GLU A 76 6.37 7.15 37.32
N PRO A 77 5.80 5.94 37.25
CA PRO A 77 4.37 5.76 37.07
C PRO A 77 3.59 6.36 38.25
N GLY A 78 2.49 7.06 37.98
CA GLY A 78 1.73 7.72 39.04
C GLY A 78 0.80 8.81 38.55
N SER A 79 0.26 9.57 39.50
CA SER A 79 -0.62 10.72 39.22
C SER A 79 0.07 11.99 39.67
N TYR A 80 0.24 12.93 38.75
CA TYR A 80 0.96 14.18 38.97
C TYR A 80 0.01 15.37 38.79
N PRO A 81 0.02 16.36 39.68
CA PRO A 81 -0.78 17.57 39.49
C PRO A 81 -0.31 18.31 38.25
N LEU A 82 -1.25 18.82 37.46
CA LEU A 82 -1.02 19.69 36.32
C LEU A 82 -1.73 21.01 36.59
N VAL A 83 -1.00 22.11 36.42
CA VAL A 83 -1.57 23.45 36.47
C VAL A 83 -1.18 24.23 35.22
N ILE A 84 -2.12 25.01 34.70
CA ILE A 84 -1.83 25.98 33.64
C ILE A 84 -1.87 27.37 34.27
N LYS A 85 -0.83 28.16 34.01
CA LYS A 85 -0.67 29.51 34.52
C LYS A 85 -0.65 30.53 33.39
N ALA A 86 -1.29 31.67 33.66
CA ALA A 86 -1.21 32.89 32.85
C ALA A 86 -0.67 34.03 33.71
N ARG A 87 0.45 34.65 33.33
CA ARG A 87 1.17 35.65 34.17
C ARG A 87 1.43 35.14 35.60
N GLY A 88 1.77 33.87 35.76
CA GLY A 88 2.02 33.25 37.06
C GLY A 88 0.78 32.90 37.90
N LYS A 89 -0.43 33.26 37.44
CA LYS A 89 -1.69 32.90 38.10
C LYS A 89 -2.26 31.61 37.52
N VAL A 90 -2.66 30.67 38.37
CA VAL A 90 -3.30 29.42 37.95
C VAL A 90 -4.67 29.73 37.35
N VAL A 91 -4.87 29.33 36.09
CA VAL A 91 -6.14 29.50 35.35
C VAL A 91 -6.91 28.20 35.19
N ALA A 92 -6.22 27.05 35.23
CA ALA A 92 -6.83 25.73 35.22
C ALA A 92 -5.97 24.70 35.98
N ARG A 93 -6.61 23.63 36.44
CA ARG A 93 -5.97 22.50 37.14
C ARG A 93 -6.49 21.19 36.59
N ASP A 94 -5.62 20.19 36.55
CA ASP A 94 -5.94 18.82 36.21
C ASP A 94 -4.87 17.87 36.78
N THR A 95 -4.86 16.61 36.36
CA THR A 95 -3.87 15.60 36.73
C THR A 95 -3.36 14.89 35.49
N ILE A 96 -2.04 14.66 35.43
CA ILE A 96 -1.43 13.77 34.44
C ILE A 96 -1.25 12.41 35.09
N ARG A 97 -1.85 11.38 34.51
CA ARG A 97 -1.61 9.99 34.89
C ARG A 97 -0.51 9.42 34.02
N VAL A 98 0.64 9.08 34.59
CA VAL A 98 1.72 8.37 33.90
C VAL A 98 1.53 6.87 34.10
N ARG A 99 1.46 6.12 33.00
CA ARG A 99 1.34 4.65 33.04
C ARG A 99 2.70 3.99 33.29
N PRO A 100 2.72 2.74 33.79
CA PRO A 100 3.94 1.94 33.82
C PRO A 100 4.61 1.83 32.45
N PRO A 101 5.95 1.75 32.38
CA PRO A 101 6.64 1.44 31.14
C PRO A 101 6.25 0.04 30.66
N GLU A 102 6.20 -0.14 29.35
CA GLU A 102 5.81 -1.40 28.72
C GLU A 102 7.02 -2.02 28.04
N ARG A 103 7.20 -3.33 28.21
CA ARG A 103 8.33 -4.02 27.58
C ARG A 103 8.23 -3.90 26.06
N PRO A 104 9.37 -3.89 25.34
CA PRO A 104 9.36 -3.80 23.89
C PRO A 104 8.45 -4.85 23.26
N SER A 105 7.56 -4.40 22.38
CA SER A 105 6.52 -5.23 21.77
C SER A 105 6.55 -5.06 20.25
N VAL A 106 6.18 -6.12 19.54
CA VAL A 106 6.04 -6.12 18.09
C VAL A 106 4.64 -6.55 17.71
N GLU A 107 4.03 -5.78 16.84
CA GLU A 107 2.68 -5.98 16.32
C GLU A 107 2.72 -6.22 14.81
N VAL A 108 1.75 -6.98 14.33
CA VAL A 108 1.55 -7.27 12.91
C VAL A 108 0.13 -6.88 12.57
N ASP A 109 0.00 -5.78 11.84
CA ASP A 109 -1.29 -5.15 11.52
C ASP A 109 -2.26 -5.14 12.72
N ASP A 110 -3.48 -5.68 12.55
CA ASP A 110 -4.56 -5.79 13.52
C ASP A 110 -4.63 -7.17 14.20
N GLY A 111 -3.58 -7.99 14.06
CA GLY A 111 -3.49 -9.33 14.65
C GLY A 111 -4.41 -10.39 14.02
N ARG A 112 -5.12 -10.06 12.93
CA ARG A 112 -5.97 -11.03 12.21
C ARG A 112 -5.14 -11.96 11.34
N ALA A 113 -5.72 -13.12 11.01
CA ALA A 113 -5.14 -14.04 10.04
C ALA A 113 -4.95 -13.36 8.67
N ARG A 114 -3.86 -13.69 7.99
CA ARG A 114 -3.49 -13.15 6.68
C ARG A 114 -3.52 -14.24 5.61
N ARG A 115 -3.77 -13.86 4.36
CA ARG A 115 -3.67 -14.80 3.23
C ARG A 115 -2.23 -14.88 2.74
N PRO A 116 -1.78 -16.03 2.21
CA PRO A 116 -0.58 -16.07 1.38
C PRO A 116 -0.66 -15.02 0.25
N GLY A 117 0.46 -14.42 -0.12
CA GLY A 117 0.52 -13.38 -1.15
C GLY A 117 0.10 -11.97 -0.71
N THR A 118 -0.47 -11.81 0.49
CA THR A 118 -0.79 -10.48 1.05
C THR A 118 0.47 -9.71 1.45
N ARG A 119 0.28 -8.43 1.77
CA ARG A 119 1.29 -7.59 2.42
C ARG A 119 0.84 -7.30 3.86
N VAL A 120 1.79 -7.25 4.79
CA VAL A 120 1.56 -6.94 6.20
C VAL A 120 2.40 -5.75 6.64
N ASN A 121 1.95 -5.05 7.67
CA ASN A 121 2.72 -4.01 8.33
C ASN A 121 3.22 -4.52 9.68
N LEU A 122 4.48 -4.19 9.98
CA LEU A 122 5.11 -4.48 11.25
C LEU A 122 5.31 -3.18 12.01
N PHE A 123 4.95 -3.18 13.28
CA PHE A 123 5.19 -2.07 14.21
C PHE A 123 5.95 -2.61 15.41
N PHE A 124 7.01 -1.92 15.80
CA PHE A 124 7.85 -2.28 16.94
C PHE A 124 8.02 -1.06 17.82
N ASP A 125 7.65 -1.21 19.08
CA ASP A 125 7.82 -0.19 20.10
C ASP A 125 9.01 -0.56 20.98
N ASP A 126 10.06 0.28 20.94
CA ASP A 126 11.27 0.11 21.76
C ASP A 126 11.31 1.09 22.95
N LEU A 127 10.17 1.72 23.27
CA LEU A 127 10.08 2.70 24.33
C LEU A 127 10.08 2.04 25.72
N TYR A 128 11.26 1.62 26.16
CA TYR A 128 11.47 1.02 27.47
C TYR A 128 12.73 1.56 28.16
N PRO A 129 12.72 1.79 29.49
CA PRO A 129 13.90 2.25 30.21
C PRO A 129 15.13 1.36 29.99
N GLY A 130 16.26 1.99 29.66
CA GLY A 130 17.52 1.29 29.37
C GLY A 130 17.68 0.81 27.93
N GLU A 131 16.60 0.80 27.14
CA GLU A 131 16.70 0.52 25.70
C GLU A 131 17.22 1.74 24.95
N ASN A 132 18.05 1.55 23.94
CA ASN A 132 18.64 2.63 23.15
C ASN A 132 18.95 2.21 21.70
N GLY A 133 18.26 1.20 21.17
CA GLY A 133 18.54 0.70 19.83
C GLY A 133 18.11 1.67 18.72
N ASP A 134 18.93 1.75 17.68
CA ASP A 134 18.69 2.61 16.51
C ASP A 134 18.32 1.83 15.24
N SER A 135 18.49 0.52 15.27
CA SER A 135 18.24 -0.37 14.14
C SER A 135 17.66 -1.68 14.61
N PHE A 136 16.57 -2.09 13.97
CA PHE A 136 15.87 -3.33 14.31
C PHE A 136 15.58 -4.15 13.06
N THR A 137 15.63 -5.47 13.21
CA THR A 137 15.32 -6.42 12.14
C THR A 137 14.28 -7.42 12.63
N ALA A 138 13.17 -7.53 11.93
CA ALA A 138 12.19 -8.59 12.12
C ALA A 138 12.55 -9.82 11.27
N ARG A 139 12.41 -11.00 11.87
CA ARG A 139 12.69 -12.29 11.23
C ARG A 139 11.52 -13.25 11.45
N SER A 140 11.17 -13.98 10.40
CA SER A 140 10.16 -15.04 10.43
C SER A 140 10.32 -15.93 9.19
N PRO A 141 10.04 -17.24 9.27
CA PRO A 141 9.91 -18.09 8.10
C PRO A 141 8.78 -17.66 7.14
N ALA A 142 7.85 -16.81 7.61
CA ALA A 142 6.80 -16.23 6.77
C ALA A 142 7.30 -15.12 5.83
N PHE A 143 8.52 -14.61 6.02
CA PHE A 143 9.08 -13.56 5.18
C PHE A 143 10.09 -14.15 4.20
N ALA A 144 10.12 -13.61 2.97
CA ALA A 144 11.10 -14.02 1.97
C ALA A 144 12.56 -13.70 2.38
N SER A 145 12.75 -12.69 3.23
CA SER A 145 14.05 -12.29 3.79
C SER A 145 13.85 -11.53 5.11
N PRO A 146 14.90 -11.36 5.94
CA PRO A 146 14.83 -10.50 7.12
C PRO A 146 14.37 -9.07 6.78
N VAL A 147 13.49 -8.52 7.60
CA VAL A 147 12.82 -7.23 7.34
C VAL A 147 13.41 -6.16 8.24
N ARG A 148 14.02 -5.14 7.64
CA ARG A 148 14.53 -3.99 8.40
C ARG A 148 13.37 -3.07 8.80
N LEU A 149 13.30 -2.75 10.09
CA LEU A 149 12.35 -1.77 10.62
C LEU A 149 12.99 -0.38 10.58
N THR A 150 12.20 0.62 10.19
CA THR A 150 12.64 2.01 10.07
C THR A 150 11.93 2.88 11.10
N ARG A 151 12.64 3.84 11.70
CA ARG A 151 12.03 4.74 12.68
C ARG A 151 10.88 5.51 12.04
N GLY A 152 9.68 5.34 12.56
CA GLY A 152 8.49 6.04 12.11
C GLY A 152 8.59 7.52 12.46
N LYS A 153 8.27 8.40 11.50
CA LYS A 153 8.27 9.85 11.72
C LYS A 153 6.91 10.39 12.15
N ASP A 154 5.88 9.55 12.03
CA ASP A 154 4.49 9.99 12.08
C ASP A 154 3.80 9.72 13.43
N SER A 155 4.48 9.04 14.36
CA SER A 155 3.94 8.89 15.72
C SER A 155 4.07 10.21 16.47
N TRP A 156 2.91 10.80 16.77
CA TRP A 156 2.83 12.08 17.46
C TRP A 156 3.32 11.97 18.91
N ASN A 157 2.99 10.91 19.64
CA ASN A 157 3.32 10.74 21.07
C ASN A 157 4.56 9.85 21.33
N ASN A 158 4.92 8.91 20.44
CA ASN A 158 6.01 7.96 20.69
C ASN A 158 7.09 8.06 19.59
N THR A 159 8.24 8.64 19.92
CA THR A 159 9.36 8.82 18.97
C THR A 159 10.19 7.55 18.72
N ARG A 160 9.88 6.46 19.42
CA ARG A 160 10.61 5.18 19.39
C ARG A 160 9.80 4.04 18.77
N VAL A 161 8.86 4.39 17.90
CA VAL A 161 8.18 3.43 17.02
C VAL A 161 9.03 3.18 15.78
N PHE A 162 9.23 1.91 15.46
CA PHE A 162 9.85 1.46 14.22
C PHE A 162 8.83 0.65 13.43
N SER A 163 8.78 0.86 12.12
CA SER A 163 7.86 0.13 11.27
C SER A 163 8.49 -0.33 9.97
N ALA A 164 7.89 -1.37 9.41
CA ALA A 164 8.07 -1.77 8.03
C ALA A 164 6.68 -1.99 7.44
N LEU A 165 6.35 -1.16 6.44
CA LEU A 165 5.05 -1.20 5.79
C LEU A 165 5.10 -2.09 4.56
N ASN A 166 3.96 -2.67 4.19
CA ASN A 166 3.78 -3.43 2.94
C ASN A 166 4.77 -4.60 2.76
N VAL A 167 5.14 -5.27 3.86
CA VAL A 167 6.03 -6.43 3.86
C VAL A 167 5.34 -7.59 3.14
N PRO A 168 5.87 -8.10 2.00
CA PRO A 168 5.21 -9.13 1.23
C PRO A 168 5.31 -10.50 1.91
N LEU A 169 4.18 -11.20 2.00
CA LEU A 169 4.14 -12.62 2.33
C LEU A 169 4.24 -13.43 1.03
N PRO A 170 5.07 -14.49 0.98
CA PRO A 170 5.12 -15.38 -0.18
C PRO A 170 3.74 -15.95 -0.51
N PHE A 171 3.40 -16.00 -1.80
CA PHE A 171 2.17 -16.64 -2.27
C PHE A 171 2.16 -18.16 -2.05
N THR A 172 3.35 -18.76 -1.96
CA THR A 172 3.55 -20.19 -1.69
C THR A 172 3.52 -20.53 -0.19
N LEU A 173 3.23 -19.54 0.67
CA LEU A 173 3.23 -19.75 2.10
C LEU A 173 2.07 -20.67 2.49
N HIS A 174 2.35 -21.68 3.31
CA HIS A 174 1.35 -22.63 3.76
C HIS A 174 0.54 -22.08 4.93
N ASP A 175 -0.66 -22.62 5.13
CA ASP A 175 -1.46 -22.39 6.34
C ASP A 175 -0.63 -22.71 7.59
N GLY A 176 -0.72 -21.85 8.61
CA GLY A 176 -0.01 -22.08 9.87
C GLY A 176 0.21 -20.81 10.69
N THR A 177 0.84 -20.98 11.84
CA THR A 177 1.22 -19.88 12.73
C THR A 177 2.73 -19.70 12.72
N TYR A 178 3.17 -18.52 12.29
CA TYR A 178 4.58 -18.19 12.13
C TYR A 178 5.04 -17.25 13.24
N ALA A 179 6.11 -17.63 13.94
CA ALA A 179 6.70 -16.76 14.93
C ALA A 179 7.49 -15.64 14.25
N ILE A 180 7.26 -14.40 14.69
CA ILE A 180 8.06 -13.24 14.31
C ILE A 180 8.86 -12.82 15.53
N TRP A 181 10.15 -12.55 15.35
CA TRP A 181 11.00 -11.96 16.39
C TRP A 181 11.76 -10.77 15.86
N VAL A 182 11.93 -9.78 16.74
CA VAL A 182 12.70 -8.57 16.46
C VAL A 182 14.03 -8.64 17.19
N THR A 183 15.11 -8.33 16.49
CA THR A 183 16.45 -8.20 17.06
C THR A 183 17.00 -6.79 16.86
N ASP A 184 17.86 -6.35 17.78
CA ASP A 184 18.67 -5.13 17.62
C ASP A 184 19.86 -5.34 16.66
N GLY A 185 20.71 -4.32 16.53
CA GLY A 185 21.92 -4.35 15.70
C GLY A 185 22.98 -5.36 16.17
N ASP A 186 22.98 -5.72 17.45
CA ASP A 186 23.86 -6.75 18.04
C ASP A 186 23.28 -8.16 17.89
N GLY A 187 22.08 -8.29 17.30
CA GLY A 187 21.38 -9.56 17.15
C GLY A 187 20.65 -10.03 18.41
N ARG A 188 20.58 -9.22 19.47
CA ARG A 188 19.84 -9.58 20.69
C ARG A 188 18.35 -9.48 20.43
N ARG A 189 17.60 -10.46 20.92
CA ARG A 189 16.15 -10.51 20.77
C ARG A 189 15.46 -9.50 21.70
N LYS A 190 14.60 -8.66 21.13
CA LYS A 190 13.85 -7.63 21.87
C LYS A 190 12.41 -8.03 22.10
N ALA A 191 11.74 -8.55 21.07
CA ALA A 191 10.32 -8.89 21.12
C ALA A 191 9.99 -10.13 20.29
N ARG A 192 8.79 -10.67 20.50
CA ARG A 192 8.21 -11.77 19.73
C ARG A 192 6.71 -11.57 19.57
N THR A 193 6.19 -11.90 18.40
CA THR A 193 4.76 -12.08 18.16
C THR A 193 4.51 -13.28 17.24
N ARG A 194 3.26 -13.49 16.83
CA ARG A 194 2.82 -14.55 15.93
C ARG A 194 1.99 -13.97 14.79
N LEU A 195 2.17 -14.51 13.60
CA LEU A 195 1.36 -14.24 12.43
C LEU A 195 0.63 -15.53 12.04
N GLU A 196 -0.69 -15.49 12.05
CA GLU A 196 -1.50 -16.57 11.50
C GLU A 196 -1.67 -16.37 9.99
N VAL A 197 -1.40 -17.41 9.21
CA VAL A 197 -1.60 -17.43 7.78
C VAL A 197 -2.60 -18.53 7.45
N ARG A 198 -3.63 -18.19 6.68
CA ARG A 198 -4.71 -19.12 6.33
C ARG A 198 -5.21 -18.86 4.92
N SER A 199 -5.26 -19.90 4.11
CA SER A 199 -5.89 -19.88 2.79
C SER A 199 -7.40 -19.66 2.91
N ALA A 200 -8.01 -19.11 1.86
CA ALA A 200 -9.45 -18.91 1.87
C ALA A 200 -10.19 -20.27 1.82
N ARG A 201 -11.33 -20.34 2.52
CA ARG A 201 -12.13 -21.56 2.75
C ARG A 201 -13.60 -21.32 2.39
N PRO A 202 -14.39 -22.37 2.11
CA PRO A 202 -15.83 -22.23 1.91
C PRO A 202 -16.49 -21.44 3.04
N GLY A 203 -17.26 -20.41 2.70
CA GLY A 203 -17.87 -19.47 3.65
C GLY A 203 -17.08 -18.19 3.89
N ASP A 204 -15.82 -18.11 3.47
CA ASP A 204 -15.12 -16.82 3.38
C ASP A 204 -15.63 -16.05 2.14
N ASP A 205 -15.84 -14.74 2.26
CA ASP A 205 -16.35 -13.88 1.18
C ASP A 205 -15.43 -13.86 -0.06
N ASP A 206 -14.14 -14.13 0.13
CA ASP A 206 -13.10 -14.17 -0.90
C ASP A 206 -12.81 -15.59 -1.43
N TYR A 207 -13.60 -16.61 -1.06
CA TYR A 207 -13.25 -18.01 -1.33
C TYR A 207 -13.15 -18.38 -2.82
N LEU A 208 -14.14 -17.98 -3.62
CA LEU A 208 -14.16 -18.22 -5.07
C LEU A 208 -14.16 -16.90 -5.86
N GLY A 209 -14.04 -15.79 -5.16
CA GLY A 209 -14.26 -14.46 -5.72
C GLY A 209 -15.61 -14.32 -6.42
N ASN A 210 -15.72 -13.29 -7.25
CA ASN A 210 -16.82 -13.14 -8.20
C ASN A 210 -16.22 -12.95 -9.59
N ALA A 211 -15.65 -14.05 -10.09
CA ALA A 211 -14.88 -14.06 -11.30
C ALA A 211 -15.75 -14.19 -12.57
N GLU A 212 -15.44 -13.44 -13.62
CA GLU A 212 -16.03 -13.48 -14.96
C GLU A 212 -14.97 -13.57 -16.07
N GLY A 213 -15.30 -14.28 -17.14
CA GLY A 213 -14.41 -14.57 -18.26
C GLY A 213 -13.95 -16.04 -18.32
N PRO A 214 -12.91 -16.38 -19.13
CA PRO A 214 -12.21 -15.47 -20.03
C PRO A 214 -13.10 -14.92 -21.15
N ALA A 215 -12.92 -13.65 -21.49
CA ALA A 215 -13.57 -12.98 -22.63
C ALA A 215 -12.51 -12.39 -23.57
N PHE A 216 -12.86 -12.12 -24.82
CA PHE A 216 -11.89 -11.80 -25.87
C PHE A 216 -12.24 -10.53 -26.64
N PHE A 217 -11.21 -9.81 -27.09
CA PHE A 217 -11.36 -8.69 -28.00
C PHE A 217 -10.15 -8.54 -28.94
N GLY A 218 -10.37 -7.92 -30.09
CA GLY A 218 -9.34 -7.67 -31.10
C GLY A 218 -8.51 -6.42 -30.79
N LYS A 219 -7.49 -6.16 -31.62
CA LYS A 219 -6.54 -5.03 -31.43
C LYS A 219 -7.18 -3.64 -31.41
N THR A 220 -8.26 -3.45 -32.15
CA THR A 220 -9.03 -2.19 -32.20
C THR A 220 -10.21 -2.18 -31.22
N GLY A 221 -10.40 -3.26 -30.45
CA GLY A 221 -11.49 -3.41 -29.49
C GLY A 221 -11.16 -2.81 -28.13
N SER A 222 -12.15 -2.83 -27.23
CA SER A 222 -12.04 -2.41 -25.84
C SER A 222 -12.38 -3.58 -24.91
N PRO A 223 -11.76 -3.69 -23.72
CA PRO A 223 -12.14 -4.67 -22.70
C PRO A 223 -13.64 -4.64 -22.34
N LEU A 224 -14.30 -3.49 -22.44
CA LEU A 224 -15.73 -3.33 -22.17
C LEU A 224 -16.63 -4.00 -23.23
N ARG A 225 -16.08 -4.28 -24.42
CA ARG A 225 -16.77 -4.97 -25.51
C ARG A 225 -16.24 -6.39 -25.72
N ALA A 226 -15.51 -6.93 -24.74
CA ALA A 226 -15.00 -8.28 -24.82
C ALA A 226 -16.16 -9.30 -24.85
N GLN A 227 -15.99 -10.36 -25.63
CA GLN A 227 -16.99 -11.39 -25.83
C GLN A 227 -16.50 -12.71 -25.24
N ASP A 228 -17.34 -13.35 -24.43
CA ASP A 228 -17.07 -14.68 -23.85
C ASP A 228 -17.52 -15.83 -24.78
N LYS A 229 -18.15 -15.52 -25.93
CA LYS A 229 -18.65 -16.48 -26.92
C LYS A 229 -18.51 -15.94 -28.33
N GLY A 230 -18.31 -16.83 -29.30
CA GLY A 230 -18.33 -16.49 -30.73
C GLY A 230 -17.15 -15.66 -31.23
N PHE A 231 -16.18 -15.32 -30.38
CA PHE A 231 -15.02 -14.55 -30.78
C PHE A 231 -14.17 -15.32 -31.78
N THR A 232 -13.81 -14.64 -32.88
CA THR A 232 -13.08 -15.22 -33.99
C THR A 232 -11.84 -14.39 -34.30
N ALA A 233 -10.71 -15.06 -34.55
CA ALA A 233 -9.47 -14.40 -34.96
C ALA A 233 -8.65 -15.29 -35.90
N ALA A 234 -7.91 -14.66 -36.81
CA ALA A 234 -7.03 -15.38 -37.72
C ALA A 234 -5.78 -15.94 -37.02
N ALA A 235 -5.30 -17.09 -37.48
CA ALA A 235 -3.99 -17.61 -37.08
C ALA A 235 -2.89 -16.56 -37.31
N GLY A 236 -1.92 -16.48 -36.39
CA GLY A 236 -0.86 -15.47 -36.48
C GLY A 236 -1.33 -14.03 -36.23
N THR A 237 -2.48 -13.81 -35.59
CA THR A 237 -2.88 -12.48 -35.09
C THR A 237 -2.75 -12.37 -33.57
N THR A 238 -2.80 -11.14 -33.06
CA THR A 238 -2.81 -10.87 -31.62
C THR A 238 -4.22 -10.49 -31.23
N MET A 239 -4.75 -11.18 -30.23
CA MET A 239 -5.98 -10.83 -29.53
C MET A 239 -5.67 -10.46 -28.08
N TYR A 240 -6.68 -10.04 -27.35
CA TYR A 240 -6.58 -9.78 -25.92
C TYR A 240 -7.56 -10.65 -25.15
N VAL A 241 -7.14 -11.11 -23.98
CA VAL A 241 -7.97 -11.86 -23.05
C VAL A 241 -8.31 -10.95 -21.87
N LYS A 242 -9.57 -10.89 -21.50
CA LYS A 242 -10.12 -10.21 -20.33
C LYS A 242 -10.51 -11.26 -19.27
N TRP A 243 -10.22 -10.92 -18.02
CA TRP A 243 -10.72 -11.55 -16.80
C TRP A 243 -11.21 -10.45 -15.85
N GLN A 244 -12.29 -10.67 -15.14
CA GLN A 244 -12.82 -9.72 -14.18
C GLN A 244 -13.10 -10.44 -12.87
N ASP A 245 -12.74 -9.87 -11.74
CA ASP A 245 -12.95 -10.51 -10.43
C ASP A 245 -13.17 -9.44 -9.36
N ALA A 246 -14.29 -9.52 -8.65
CA ALA A 246 -14.60 -8.55 -7.59
C ALA A 246 -13.71 -8.71 -6.35
N SER A 247 -13.19 -9.90 -6.10
CA SER A 247 -12.45 -10.21 -4.88
C SER A 247 -11.23 -11.11 -5.20
N PRO A 248 -10.28 -10.67 -6.04
CA PRO A 248 -9.15 -11.49 -6.42
C PRO A 248 -8.33 -11.96 -5.21
N ASP A 249 -7.78 -13.16 -5.29
CA ASP A 249 -6.89 -13.69 -4.25
C ASP A 249 -5.63 -12.80 -4.15
N PRO A 250 -5.11 -12.50 -2.95
CA PRO A 250 -3.96 -11.61 -2.82
C PRO A 250 -2.73 -12.08 -3.61
N GLY A 251 -2.17 -11.18 -4.42
CA GLY A 251 -1.00 -11.44 -5.26
C GLY A 251 -1.33 -12.01 -6.64
N GLU A 252 -2.61 -12.27 -6.96
CA GLU A 252 -3.03 -12.67 -8.30
C GLU A 252 -2.89 -11.54 -9.33
N GLU A 253 -2.88 -10.29 -8.88
CA GLU A 253 -2.78 -9.12 -9.75
C GLU A 253 -1.49 -9.07 -10.57
N GLU A 254 -0.46 -9.75 -10.09
CA GLU A 254 0.85 -9.85 -10.75
C GLU A 254 1.07 -11.20 -11.46
N ARG A 255 0.15 -12.15 -11.32
CA ARG A 255 0.39 -13.58 -11.61
C ARG A 255 -0.66 -14.24 -12.48
N LEU A 256 -1.81 -13.60 -12.69
CA LEU A 256 -2.91 -14.19 -13.44
C LEU A 256 -2.53 -14.45 -14.91
N THR A 257 -2.83 -15.65 -15.40
CA THR A 257 -2.55 -16.04 -16.79
C THR A 257 -3.71 -16.75 -17.45
N ALA A 258 -3.87 -16.50 -18.75
CA ALA A 258 -4.73 -17.29 -19.62
C ALA A 258 -3.89 -18.25 -20.47
N THR A 259 -4.29 -19.52 -20.51
CA THR A 259 -3.62 -20.58 -21.28
C THR A 259 -4.51 -21.09 -22.40
N SER A 260 -3.91 -21.43 -23.53
CA SER A 260 -4.61 -22.07 -24.64
C SER A 260 -3.61 -22.82 -25.52
N PRO A 261 -3.96 -24.00 -26.07
CA PRO A 261 -3.17 -24.65 -27.10
C PRO A 261 -3.00 -23.79 -28.37
N ALA A 262 -3.87 -22.79 -28.58
CA ALA A 262 -3.76 -21.85 -29.69
C ALA A 262 -2.73 -20.73 -29.47
N PHE A 263 -2.32 -20.46 -28.24
CA PHE A 263 -1.39 -19.36 -27.92
C PHE A 263 0.06 -19.78 -28.11
N GLN A 264 0.90 -18.88 -28.60
CA GLN A 264 2.35 -19.10 -28.66
C GLN A 264 2.96 -19.28 -27.26
N ALA A 265 2.44 -18.56 -26.27
CA ALA A 265 2.78 -18.67 -24.86
C ALA A 265 1.56 -18.29 -24.00
N PRO A 266 1.50 -18.68 -22.72
CA PRO A 266 0.48 -18.18 -21.80
C PRO A 266 0.41 -16.65 -21.79
N ALA A 267 -0.80 -16.10 -21.88
CA ALA A 267 -1.03 -14.67 -21.84
C ALA A 267 -1.06 -14.20 -20.39
N ARG A 268 -0.13 -13.30 -20.01
CA ARG A 268 -0.16 -12.65 -18.69
C ARG A 268 -1.24 -11.58 -18.68
N LEU A 269 -2.12 -11.62 -17.68
CA LEU A 269 -3.20 -10.65 -17.51
C LEU A 269 -2.74 -9.66 -16.44
N ALA A 270 -2.52 -8.41 -16.84
CA ALA A 270 -2.19 -7.36 -15.89
C ALA A 270 -3.46 -6.73 -15.35
N SER A 271 -3.46 -6.35 -14.07
CA SER A 271 -4.50 -5.48 -13.53
C SER A 271 -4.47 -4.16 -14.27
N ASP A 272 -5.64 -3.72 -14.73
CA ASP A 272 -5.80 -2.40 -15.31
C ASP A 272 -6.92 -1.69 -14.58
N VAL A 273 -6.56 -0.58 -13.94
CA VAL A 273 -7.51 0.37 -13.39
C VAL A 273 -7.93 1.29 -14.52
N ILE A 274 -8.50 0.71 -15.59
CA ILE A 274 -9.33 1.52 -16.49
C ILE A 274 -10.38 2.11 -15.56
N LYS A 275 -10.45 3.45 -15.50
CA LYS A 275 -11.39 4.23 -14.69
C LYS A 275 -12.85 3.89 -15.05
N GLY A 276 -13.28 2.68 -14.73
CA GLY A 276 -14.64 2.36 -14.36
C GLY A 276 -14.86 2.96 -12.97
N HIS A 277 -16.10 3.29 -12.66
CA HIS A 277 -16.45 4.02 -11.45
C HIS A 277 -15.91 3.27 -10.21
N GLU A 278 -15.72 3.95 -9.07
CA GLU A 278 -15.17 3.38 -7.81
C GLU A 278 -15.86 2.08 -7.30
N MET A 279 -16.88 1.59 -7.99
CA MET A 279 -17.65 0.38 -7.68
C MET A 279 -17.50 -0.77 -8.71
N ASP A 280 -16.73 -0.61 -9.79
CA ASP A 280 -16.55 -1.69 -10.77
C ASP A 280 -15.52 -2.73 -10.27
N PRO A 281 -15.81 -4.04 -10.40
CA PRO A 281 -14.86 -5.10 -10.05
C PRO A 281 -13.51 -4.96 -10.77
N PRO A 282 -12.38 -5.24 -10.10
CA PRO A 282 -11.07 -5.29 -10.71
C PRO A 282 -11.03 -6.01 -12.06
N LEU A 283 -10.41 -5.37 -13.04
CA LEU A 283 -10.28 -5.84 -14.41
C LEU A 283 -8.84 -6.26 -14.69
N PHE A 284 -8.66 -7.43 -15.28
CA PHE A 284 -7.37 -7.95 -15.73
C PHE A 284 -7.43 -8.23 -17.23
N TRP A 285 -6.43 -7.78 -17.98
CA TRP A 285 -6.34 -8.15 -19.39
C TRP A 285 -4.91 -8.19 -19.90
N GLY A 286 -4.71 -8.87 -21.02
CA GLY A 286 -3.40 -8.96 -21.64
C GLY A 286 -3.41 -9.54 -23.04
N PRO A 287 -2.36 -9.27 -23.82
CA PRO A 287 -2.24 -9.77 -25.19
C PRO A 287 -1.96 -11.27 -25.24
N ALA A 288 -2.61 -11.94 -26.18
CA ALA A 288 -2.39 -13.34 -26.53
C ALA A 288 -2.08 -13.44 -28.03
N ARG A 289 -0.88 -13.94 -28.36
CA ARG A 289 -0.47 -14.17 -29.75
C ARG A 289 -0.89 -15.56 -30.19
N ILE A 290 -1.74 -15.64 -31.22
CA ILE A 290 -2.19 -16.91 -31.79
C ILE A 290 -1.07 -17.51 -32.64
N LYS A 291 -0.82 -18.82 -32.50
CA LYS A 291 0.20 -19.54 -33.29
C LYS A 291 -0.02 -19.30 -34.80
N PRO A 292 1.03 -18.94 -35.56
CA PRO A 292 0.95 -18.91 -37.01
C PRO A 292 0.78 -20.33 -37.55
N GLY A 293 0.09 -20.48 -38.69
CA GLY A 293 -0.16 -21.79 -39.30
C GLY A 293 -1.05 -22.74 -38.49
N LEU A 294 -1.65 -22.27 -37.39
CA LEU A 294 -2.59 -23.06 -36.60
C LEU A 294 -3.81 -23.41 -37.47
N LYS A 295 -4.20 -24.69 -37.49
CA LYS A 295 -5.36 -25.14 -38.26
C LYS A 295 -6.63 -24.41 -37.78
N PRO A 296 -7.55 -24.05 -38.68
CA PRO A 296 -8.84 -23.52 -38.29
C PRO A 296 -9.55 -24.47 -37.33
N GLY A 297 -10.23 -23.91 -36.34
CA GLY A 297 -10.90 -24.71 -35.33
C GLY A 297 -11.20 -23.95 -34.05
N ARG A 298 -11.83 -24.63 -33.11
CA ARG A 298 -12.24 -24.08 -31.83
C ARG A 298 -11.26 -24.53 -30.74
N TYR A 299 -10.64 -23.59 -30.06
CA TYR A 299 -9.61 -23.85 -29.06
C TYR A 299 -10.05 -23.32 -27.71
N PRO A 300 -9.94 -24.12 -26.63
CA PRO A 300 -10.26 -23.65 -25.29
C PRO A 300 -9.22 -22.62 -24.84
N VAL A 301 -9.68 -21.62 -24.12
CA VAL A 301 -8.85 -20.69 -23.34
C VAL A 301 -9.27 -20.83 -21.89
N THR A 302 -8.30 -21.12 -21.03
CA THR A 302 -8.51 -21.39 -19.61
C THR A 302 -7.86 -20.30 -18.79
N VAL A 303 -8.58 -19.79 -17.79
CA VAL A 303 -8.03 -18.97 -16.71
C VAL A 303 -8.23 -19.72 -15.40
N VAL A 304 -7.15 -19.82 -14.63
CA VAL A 304 -7.14 -20.42 -13.30
C VAL A 304 -6.79 -19.32 -12.31
N SER A 305 -7.66 -19.10 -11.33
CA SER A 305 -7.50 -18.11 -10.26
C SER A 305 -7.85 -18.75 -8.91
N HIS A 306 -7.82 -17.94 -7.85
CA HIS A 306 -7.91 -18.33 -6.46
C HIS A 306 -7.05 -19.55 -6.12
N ARG A 307 -5.77 -19.55 -6.53
CA ARG A 307 -4.86 -20.68 -6.29
C ARG A 307 -5.37 -22.04 -6.80
N GLY A 308 -6.08 -22.06 -7.91
CA GLY A 308 -6.63 -23.29 -8.50
C GLY A 308 -8.05 -23.62 -8.09
N ARG A 309 -8.64 -22.86 -7.15
CA ARG A 309 -10.03 -23.08 -6.73
C ARG A 309 -11.04 -22.64 -7.78
N VAL A 310 -10.67 -21.69 -8.63
CA VAL A 310 -11.50 -21.22 -9.74
C VAL A 310 -10.81 -21.55 -11.05
N THR A 311 -11.53 -22.27 -11.91
CA THR A 311 -11.10 -22.55 -13.28
C THR A 311 -12.27 -22.25 -14.21
N LYS A 312 -12.08 -21.33 -15.15
CA LYS A 312 -13.08 -21.00 -16.16
C LYS A 312 -12.51 -21.14 -17.55
N ASN A 313 -13.38 -21.55 -18.47
CA ASN A 313 -13.04 -21.80 -19.86
C ASN A 313 -13.95 -20.98 -20.76
N SER A 314 -13.38 -20.39 -21.81
CA SER A 314 -14.09 -19.93 -22.99
C SER A 314 -13.40 -20.46 -24.23
N TYR A 315 -13.92 -20.15 -25.42
CA TYR A 315 -13.44 -20.71 -26.67
C TYR A 315 -13.13 -19.63 -27.69
N LEU A 316 -11.93 -19.72 -28.24
CA LEU A 316 -11.49 -18.97 -29.41
C LEU A 316 -11.77 -19.77 -30.67
N THR A 317 -12.46 -19.18 -31.65
CA THR A 317 -12.52 -19.73 -33.00
C THR A 317 -11.38 -19.16 -33.83
N VAL A 318 -10.47 -20.03 -34.28
CA VAL A 318 -9.37 -19.66 -35.16
C VAL A 318 -9.79 -19.88 -36.60
N THR A 319 -9.61 -18.87 -37.44
CA THR A 319 -9.78 -18.95 -38.90
C THR A 319 -8.42 -19.02 -39.59
N GLN A 320 -8.40 -19.41 -40.87
CA GLN A 320 -7.20 -19.23 -41.68
C GLN A 320 -6.86 -17.74 -41.70
N GLY A 321 -5.66 -17.38 -41.22
CA GLY A 321 -5.05 -16.13 -41.64
C GLY A 321 -4.77 -16.23 -43.12
N SER A 322 -4.90 -15.12 -43.85
CA SER A 322 -4.45 -15.02 -45.23
C SER A 322 -3.06 -15.64 -45.29
N ALA A 323 -2.93 -16.77 -45.98
CA ALA A 323 -1.63 -17.35 -46.25
C ALA A 323 -0.79 -16.21 -46.83
N HIS A 324 0.41 -16.03 -46.28
CA HIS A 324 1.41 -15.29 -47.01
C HIS A 324 1.51 -16.02 -48.35
N ASP A 325 1.10 -15.33 -49.42
CA ASP A 325 1.10 -15.84 -50.78
C ASP A 325 2.56 -16.21 -51.08
N ASP A 326 2.89 -17.49 -50.97
CA ASP A 326 4.06 -18.05 -51.63
C ASP A 326 3.76 -17.92 -53.12
N GLY A 327 4.21 -16.79 -53.68
CA GLY A 327 3.97 -16.36 -55.04
C GLY A 327 4.46 -17.40 -56.05
N GLY A 328 3.59 -18.38 -56.33
CA GLY A 328 3.57 -19.12 -57.57
C GLY A 328 3.27 -18.13 -58.68
N LEU A 329 4.30 -17.78 -59.45
CA LEU A 329 4.22 -16.92 -60.63
C LEU A 329 3.18 -17.49 -61.62
N PRO A 330 2.14 -16.75 -61.99
CA PRO A 330 1.57 -16.87 -63.33
C PRO A 330 2.47 -16.05 -64.26
N THR A 331 3.05 -16.73 -65.24
CA THR A 331 3.66 -16.15 -66.43
C THR A 331 2.77 -15.06 -67.01
N ALA A 332 3.18 -13.80 -66.84
CA ALA A 332 2.67 -12.67 -67.58
C ALA A 332 3.86 -11.93 -68.20
N VAL A 333 3.75 -11.78 -69.51
CA VAL A 333 4.75 -11.37 -70.48
C VAL A 333 5.16 -9.91 -70.28
N TRP A 334 6.45 -9.69 -70.56
CA TRP A 334 7.16 -8.42 -70.61
C TRP A 334 6.48 -7.34 -71.47
N ALA A 335 6.38 -6.13 -70.91
CA ALA A 335 6.62 -4.83 -71.54
C ALA A 335 6.40 -3.78 -70.44
N GLY A 336 7.26 -2.83 -70.12
CA GLY A 336 8.51 -2.33 -70.65
C GLY A 336 8.75 -0.99 -69.92
N ALA A 337 10.01 -0.55 -69.88
CA ALA A 337 10.46 0.78 -69.40
C ALA A 337 10.34 1.06 -67.88
N SER A 338 11.25 1.73 -67.19
CA SER A 338 12.69 2.02 -67.29
C SER A 338 13.02 2.92 -66.08
N ALA A 339 14.25 2.80 -65.54
CA ALA A 339 14.96 3.78 -64.69
C ALA A 339 14.39 4.02 -63.27
N GLY A 340 15.17 4.06 -62.18
CA GLY A 340 16.61 3.97 -62.02
C GLY A 340 17.00 3.92 -60.53
N THR A 341 17.94 3.04 -60.24
CA THR A 341 19.04 3.10 -59.24
C THR A 341 18.85 3.71 -57.85
N LEU A 342 19.00 2.79 -56.88
CA LEU A 342 19.46 2.90 -55.50
C LEU A 342 20.62 3.88 -55.25
N ALA A 343 20.61 4.51 -54.08
CA ALA A 343 21.83 4.77 -53.31
C ALA A 343 21.55 4.62 -51.81
N LEU A 344 22.19 3.60 -51.23
CA LEU A 344 22.34 3.34 -49.81
C LEU A 344 23.27 4.38 -49.17
N GLY A 345 22.93 4.84 -47.97
CA GLY A 345 23.80 5.69 -47.16
C GLY A 345 23.46 5.55 -45.69
N ALA A 346 23.99 4.50 -45.06
CA ALA A 346 24.02 4.37 -43.61
C ALA A 346 25.10 5.29 -43.04
N THR A 347 24.79 6.04 -41.98
CA THR A 347 25.79 6.46 -40.99
C THR A 347 25.13 6.67 -39.64
N ALA A 348 25.60 5.90 -38.67
CA ALA A 348 25.29 6.02 -37.26
C ALA A 348 26.02 7.24 -36.67
N ALA A 349 25.36 7.94 -35.74
CA ALA A 349 26.04 8.80 -34.78
C ALA A 349 25.25 8.81 -33.46
N VAL A 350 25.68 7.92 -32.56
CA VAL A 350 25.50 8.08 -31.11
C VAL A 350 26.47 9.18 -30.67
N LEU A 351 25.99 10.27 -30.08
CA LEU A 351 26.79 11.05 -29.14
C LEU A 351 25.91 11.73 -28.08
N LEU A 352 26.17 11.32 -26.85
CA LEU A 352 25.84 11.98 -25.58
C LEU A 352 26.13 13.48 -25.60
N VAL A 353 25.20 14.30 -25.08
CA VAL A 353 25.59 15.45 -24.26
C VAL A 353 24.71 15.54 -23.03
N ARG A 354 25.37 15.27 -21.91
CA ARG A 354 24.99 15.55 -20.54
C ARG A 354 25.31 17.03 -20.28
N ARG A 355 24.47 17.67 -19.45
CA ARG A 355 24.83 18.61 -18.37
C ARG A 355 24.69 20.13 -18.65
N ARG A 356 23.78 20.77 -17.89
CA ARG A 356 23.94 21.88 -16.91
C ARG A 356 22.63 22.68 -16.85
N ARG A 357 21.83 22.65 -15.77
CA ARG A 357 21.89 23.37 -14.47
C ARG A 357 22.12 24.89 -14.56
N ARG A 358 21.18 25.61 -13.88
CA ARG A 358 21.08 27.03 -13.44
C ARG A 358 20.42 27.96 -14.48
N ALA A 359 19.47 28.86 -14.16
CA ALA A 359 19.03 29.54 -12.93
C ALA A 359 17.59 30.16 -13.13
N PRO A 360 16.97 30.80 -12.11
CA PRO A 360 15.52 31.04 -12.00
C PRO A 360 15.02 32.43 -12.44
N LEU A 361 13.70 32.57 -12.59
CA LEU A 361 12.87 33.79 -12.68
C LEU A 361 11.47 33.38 -12.17
N SER A 362 10.67 34.10 -11.39
CA SER A 362 10.71 35.41 -10.73
C SER A 362 9.69 35.38 -9.59
#